data_AF-A0A955NZA2-F1
#
_entry.id   AF-A0A955NZA2-F1
#
_cell.length_a   1.000
_cell.length_b   1.000
_cell.length_c   1.000
_cell.angle_alpha   90.00
_cell.angle_beta   90.00
_cell.angle_gamma   90.00
#
_symmetry.space_group_name_H-M   'P 1'
#
loop_
_entity.id
_entity.type
_entity.pdbx_description
1 polymer ?
#
loop_
_entity_poly.entity_id
_entity_poly.type
_entity_poly.pdbx_seq_one_letter_code
_entity_poly.pdbx_strand_id
1 'polypeptide(L)'
;GIETVEAHAERIDREGKRLKVILSGGEPIYGRTVIAALGRSGNHRTLDVPGEDLDKVFNRLYDPKDFRGQKTLVVGGGDSAMETAIALAKAGSEVTLTYRKKDFSRPKPENVDMILALSENPNAEASVEDPDSERVTTASGDFLAEDRGAGSLTLKMPTDVVEIRPESVILRDGEGNPETIPNDVVFTMIGREPPLDFFRRSGVRIQGEWGIKNYAAMASFILFCVWMYLWKSGGNPIHNFWVSHSWFPYNLSEVFSDLMENPKSLLGTIAISMTQPAFYYGLAYALIVSVFGWRRIARRRTPYVTKQTLALILIQVIPLFILPYILLPWMGHNGWLPRTFADIFFPVVDYDPHGREYWRAAGFILAWPLFIHNVFTNEPLWGWLVVCFLQTFVLIPAMIYFWGKGAYCGWICSCGALAETLGDTHRTKMPHGPKWNRLNMAGQVILFFGFFLLLLRILAWLGVPGLGGIFYHLNDKVYKFTVDIFLAGIIGVGLYFWFSGRVWCRFFCPLAALMHIYTRFSRFRILSEKKKCISCNVCTSVCHQGIDVMNFANKGVPMNDPECVRCSACVQSCPTGVLYFGQVDSNENEIRVDKTPASPVRMNEGG
;
A
#
# COMPACT_ATOMS: atom_id res chain seq x y z
N GLY A 1 39.46 -11.96 25.64
CA GLY A 1 39.49 -11.25 24.35
C GLY A 1 38.25 -10.41 24.08
N ILE A 2 37.40 -10.19 25.09
CA ILE A 2 36.28 -9.24 25.03
C ILE A 2 36.54 -8.26 26.17
N GLU A 3 36.49 -6.98 25.88
CA GLU A 3 36.61 -5.89 26.85
C GLU A 3 35.28 -5.13 26.85
N THR A 4 34.72 -4.94 28.03
CA THR A 4 33.44 -4.25 28.22
C THR A 4 33.71 -2.85 28.74
N VAL A 5 33.16 -1.85 28.07
CA VAL A 5 33.25 -0.44 28.47
C VAL A 5 31.85 0.09 28.63
N GLU A 6 31.54 0.62 29.80
CA GLU A 6 30.28 1.32 30.04
C GLU A 6 30.39 2.74 29.49
N ALA A 7 29.76 2.99 28.34
CA ALA A 7 29.79 4.29 27.69
C ALA A 7 28.59 4.49 26.77
N HIS A 8 28.22 5.75 26.53
CA HIS A 8 27.17 6.11 25.58
C HIS A 8 27.78 6.51 24.23
N ALA A 9 27.53 5.74 23.17
CA ALA A 9 28.00 6.08 21.82
C ALA A 9 27.09 7.13 21.16
N GLU A 10 27.62 8.31 20.85
CA GLU A 10 26.85 9.42 20.26
C GLU A 10 26.78 9.36 18.73
N ARG A 11 27.92 9.00 18.10
CA ARG A 11 28.04 8.82 16.65
C ARG A 11 29.25 7.97 16.27
N ILE A 12 29.24 7.51 15.03
CA ILE A 12 30.35 6.77 14.42
C ILE A 12 30.85 7.55 13.20
N ASP A 13 32.12 7.94 13.22
CA ASP A 13 32.79 8.61 12.10
C ASP A 13 33.74 7.63 11.39
N ARG A 14 33.96 7.82 10.09
CA ARG A 14 34.97 7.06 9.34
C ARG A 14 36.28 7.85 9.31
N GLU A 15 37.34 7.25 9.83
CA GLU A 15 38.68 7.84 9.86
C GLU A 15 39.68 6.89 9.17
N GLY A 16 39.97 7.16 7.89
CA GLY A 16 40.80 6.30 7.05
C GLY A 16 40.21 4.89 6.87
N LYS A 17 40.95 3.86 7.32
CA LYS A 17 40.54 2.44 7.27
C LYS A 17 39.81 1.96 8.53
N ARG A 18 39.65 2.83 9.54
CA ARG A 18 39.01 2.50 10.81
C ARG A 18 37.74 3.34 11.00
N LEU A 19 36.88 2.86 11.89
CA LEU A 19 35.71 3.55 12.39
C LEU A 19 36.02 4.08 13.78
N LYS A 20 35.70 5.34 14.01
CA LYS A 20 35.85 6.04 15.28
C LYS A 20 34.48 6.14 15.94
N VAL A 21 34.32 5.48 17.07
CA VAL A 21 33.12 5.56 17.90
C VAL A 21 33.32 6.70 18.90
N ILE A 22 32.53 7.77 18.76
CA ILE A 22 32.58 8.92 19.65
C ILE A 22 31.63 8.65 20.82
N LEU A 23 32.16 8.78 22.03
CA LEU A 23 31.46 8.52 23.27
C LEU A 23 31.06 9.84 23.94
N SER A 24 29.94 9.83 24.67
CA SER A 24 29.53 10.94 25.52
C SER A 24 30.44 10.99 26.73
N GLY A 25 31.37 11.96 26.76
CA GLY A 25 32.24 12.19 27.92
C GLY A 25 33.45 11.25 28.07
N GLY A 26 34.04 10.75 26.98
CA GLY A 26 35.24 9.92 27.04
C GLY A 26 36.09 9.92 25.77
N GLU A 27 37.25 9.26 25.82
CA GLU A 27 38.11 9.07 24.65
C GLU A 27 37.42 8.18 23.60
N PRO A 28 37.53 8.51 22.29
CA PRO A 28 36.90 7.73 21.24
C PRO A 28 37.55 6.35 21.09
N ILE A 29 36.72 5.35 20.79
CA ILE A 29 37.16 3.98 20.56
C ILE A 29 37.30 3.73 19.05
N TYR A 30 38.36 3.02 18.64
CA TYR A 30 38.63 2.72 17.24
C TYR A 30 38.41 1.24 16.92
N GLY A 31 37.67 0.96 15.85
CA GLY A 31 37.43 -0.40 15.36
C GLY A 31 37.63 -0.52 13.86
N ARG A 32 37.95 -1.73 13.35
CA ARG A 32 37.84 -2.01 11.90
C ARG A 32 36.38 -2.17 11.47
N THR A 33 35.55 -2.67 12.38
CA THR A 33 34.13 -2.95 12.19
C THR A 33 33.39 -2.50 13.44
N VAL A 34 32.22 -1.88 13.27
CA VAL A 34 31.32 -1.52 14.36
C VAL A 34 29.99 -2.19 14.09
N ILE A 35 29.49 -2.96 15.06
CA ILE A 35 28.18 -3.61 15.00
C ILE A 35 27.25 -2.84 15.93
N ALA A 36 26.34 -2.05 15.35
CA ALA A 36 25.36 -1.29 16.12
C ALA A 36 24.14 -2.18 16.46
N ALA A 37 24.16 -2.79 17.64
CA ALA A 37 23.10 -3.68 18.14
C ALA A 37 22.06 -2.95 19.01
N LEU A 38 21.63 -1.75 18.59
CA LEU A 38 20.75 -0.86 19.38
C LEU A 38 19.27 -1.32 19.48
N GLY A 39 18.91 -2.40 18.78
CA GLY A 39 17.55 -2.91 18.70
C GLY A 39 16.58 -2.00 17.95
N ARG A 40 15.29 -2.42 17.90
CA ARG A 40 14.19 -1.64 17.31
C ARG A 40 13.52 -0.70 18.32
N SER A 41 13.77 -0.96 19.59
CA SER A 41 13.08 -0.33 20.70
C SER A 41 13.66 1.04 21.02
N GLY A 42 14.90 1.38 20.64
CA GLY A 42 15.42 2.76 20.80
C GLY A 42 15.12 3.44 22.14
N ASN A 43 14.97 4.76 22.11
CA ASN A 43 14.67 5.59 23.28
C ASN A 43 13.17 5.52 23.59
N HIS A 44 12.80 5.45 24.86
CA HIS A 44 11.39 5.55 25.22
C HIS A 44 10.84 6.92 24.84
N ARG A 45 9.55 6.97 24.47
CA ARG A 45 8.88 8.25 24.31
C ARG A 45 8.69 8.87 25.68
N THR A 46 8.84 10.19 25.73
CA THR A 46 8.55 11.02 26.88
C THR A 46 7.09 11.51 26.81
N LEU A 47 6.50 11.74 27.96
CA LEU A 47 5.23 12.44 28.17
C LEU A 47 5.40 13.95 28.01
N ASP A 48 6.62 14.46 28.18
CA ASP A 48 6.97 15.88 28.16
C ASP A 48 6.16 16.67 29.21
N VAL A 49 6.04 16.09 30.41
CA VAL A 49 5.34 16.68 31.57
C VAL A 49 6.29 16.93 32.73
N PRO A 50 6.04 17.93 33.59
CA PRO A 50 6.88 18.15 34.76
C PRO A 50 6.87 16.92 35.69
N GLY A 51 8.06 16.54 36.16
CA GLY A 51 8.27 15.40 37.07
C GLY A 51 8.37 14.03 36.41
N GLU A 52 8.42 13.95 35.08
CA GLU A 52 8.69 12.70 34.37
C GLU A 52 10.06 12.09 34.68
N ASP A 53 11.05 12.91 35.06
CA ASP A 53 12.41 12.46 35.39
C ASP A 53 12.57 11.92 36.84
N LEU A 54 11.47 11.80 37.61
CA LEU A 54 11.52 11.26 38.97
C LEU A 54 11.85 9.75 38.97
N ASP A 55 12.58 9.28 39.98
CA ASP A 55 13.02 7.87 40.12
C ASP A 55 11.87 6.85 40.14
N LYS A 56 10.65 7.29 40.47
CA LYS A 56 9.42 6.49 40.47
C LYS A 56 8.82 6.24 39.07
N VAL A 57 9.40 6.82 38.02
CA VAL A 57 8.89 6.74 36.65
C VAL A 57 9.69 5.72 35.85
N PHE A 58 9.04 4.62 35.47
CA PHE A 58 9.62 3.51 34.74
C PHE A 58 9.08 3.44 33.32
N ASN A 59 9.95 3.13 32.35
CA ASN A 59 9.57 2.91 30.96
C ASN A 59 9.53 1.42 30.56
N ARG A 60 9.70 0.53 31.55
CA ARG A 60 9.71 -0.92 31.38
C ARG A 60 9.38 -1.60 32.71
N LEU A 61 8.54 -2.64 32.64
CA LEU A 61 8.31 -3.56 33.74
C LEU A 61 9.31 -4.71 33.66
N TYR A 62 10.08 -4.93 34.73
CA TYR A 62 11.01 -6.06 34.85
C TYR A 62 10.37 -7.22 35.61
N ASP A 63 10.10 -7.02 36.90
CA ASP A 63 9.35 -7.95 37.75
C ASP A 63 8.13 -7.22 38.36
N PRO A 64 6.89 -7.70 38.13
CA PRO A 64 5.71 -7.09 38.75
C PRO A 64 5.64 -7.26 40.28
N LYS A 65 6.33 -8.26 40.85
CA LYS A 65 6.29 -8.53 42.30
C LYS A 65 6.92 -7.41 43.13
N ASP A 66 7.86 -6.68 42.55
CA ASP A 66 8.55 -5.54 43.20
C ASP A 66 7.58 -4.40 43.58
N PHE A 67 6.41 -4.35 42.94
CA PHE A 67 5.43 -3.26 43.10
C PHE A 67 4.17 -3.71 43.86
N ARG A 68 4.20 -4.87 44.51
CA ARG A 68 3.05 -5.41 45.27
C ARG A 68 2.59 -4.43 46.35
N GLY A 69 1.28 -4.18 46.42
CA GLY A 69 0.67 -3.25 47.38
C GLY A 69 0.88 -1.76 47.08
N GLN A 70 1.57 -1.40 46.00
CA GLN A 70 1.79 0.00 45.62
C GLN A 70 0.70 0.54 44.69
N LYS A 71 0.44 1.84 44.78
CA LYS A 71 -0.43 2.60 43.88
C LYS A 71 0.29 2.92 42.60
N THR A 72 0.00 2.14 41.56
CA THR A 72 0.71 2.18 40.29
C THR A 72 -0.12 2.84 39.21
N LEU A 73 0.45 3.81 38.49
CA LEU A 73 -0.16 4.40 37.31
C LEU A 73 0.49 3.82 36.06
N VAL A 74 -0.27 3.20 35.17
CA VAL A 74 0.21 2.76 33.86
C VAL A 74 -0.33 3.69 32.79
N VAL A 75 0.55 4.31 32.00
CA VAL A 75 0.21 5.28 30.96
C VAL A 75 0.35 4.65 29.59
N GLY A 76 -0.77 4.48 28.86
CA GLY A 76 -0.75 3.96 27.50
C GLY A 76 -1.97 3.11 27.14
N GLY A 77 -2.15 2.85 25.85
CA GLY A 77 -3.26 2.04 25.32
C GLY A 77 -2.82 1.07 24.23
N GLY A 78 -1.57 0.59 24.31
CA GLY A 78 -1.03 -0.47 23.45
C GLY A 78 -0.86 -1.78 24.24
N ASP A 79 -0.51 -2.87 23.55
CA ASP A 79 -0.31 -4.18 24.18
C ASP A 79 0.62 -4.13 25.39
N SER A 80 1.79 -3.49 25.27
CA SER A 80 2.73 -3.40 26.39
C SER A 80 2.10 -2.75 27.63
N ALA A 81 1.28 -1.71 27.46
CA ALA A 81 0.64 -1.02 28.58
C ALA A 81 -0.38 -1.94 29.27
N MET A 82 -1.17 -2.67 28.49
CA MET A 82 -2.15 -3.61 29.02
C MET A 82 -1.48 -4.79 29.71
N GLU A 83 -0.48 -5.40 29.08
CA GLU A 83 0.27 -6.51 29.68
C GLU A 83 0.94 -6.09 31.00
N THR A 84 1.54 -4.89 31.04
CA THR A 84 2.09 -4.32 32.28
C THR A 84 1.01 -4.12 33.34
N ALA A 85 -0.13 -3.52 33.00
CA ALA A 85 -1.23 -3.31 33.93
C ALA A 85 -1.81 -4.64 34.46
N ILE A 86 -2.00 -5.63 33.59
CA ILE A 86 -2.46 -6.98 33.95
C ILE A 86 -1.45 -7.66 34.89
N ALA A 87 -0.16 -7.61 34.57
CA ALA A 87 0.89 -8.23 35.37
C ALA A 87 0.98 -7.62 36.78
N LEU A 88 0.93 -6.29 36.88
CA LEU A 88 0.95 -5.57 38.15
C LEU A 88 -0.31 -5.84 38.99
N ALA A 89 -1.49 -5.81 38.37
CA ALA A 89 -2.75 -6.11 39.07
C ALA A 89 -2.75 -7.55 39.61
N LYS A 90 -2.29 -8.51 38.82
CA LYS A 90 -2.16 -9.92 39.25
C LYS A 90 -1.10 -10.15 40.32
N ALA A 91 -0.05 -9.33 40.36
CA ALA A 91 0.97 -9.39 41.39
C ALA A 91 0.55 -8.69 42.71
N GLY A 92 -0.61 -8.04 42.73
CA GLY A 92 -1.18 -7.44 43.94
C GLY A 92 -1.02 -5.92 44.05
N SER A 93 -0.74 -5.20 42.96
CA SER A 93 -0.69 -3.72 42.95
C SER A 93 -2.08 -3.08 42.78
N GLU A 94 -2.24 -1.86 43.28
CA GLU A 94 -3.40 -1.00 42.97
C GLU A 94 -3.12 -0.23 41.68
N VAL A 95 -3.60 -0.72 40.54
CA VAL A 95 -3.26 -0.21 39.21
C VAL A 95 -4.32 0.77 38.72
N THR A 96 -3.90 1.97 38.34
CA THR A 96 -4.69 2.89 37.50
C THR A 96 -4.14 2.84 36.08
N LEU A 97 -4.94 2.42 35.10
CA LEU A 97 -4.57 2.46 33.68
C LEU A 97 -5.19 3.70 33.02
N THR A 98 -4.34 4.56 32.47
CA THR A 98 -4.75 5.82 31.82
C THR A 98 -4.43 5.82 30.33
N TYR A 99 -5.37 6.34 29.53
CA TYR A 99 -5.19 6.50 28.09
C TYR A 99 -5.91 7.72 27.54
N ARG A 100 -5.23 8.46 26.66
CA ARG A 100 -5.73 9.71 26.04
C ARG A 100 -6.91 9.56 25.10
N LYS A 101 -7.25 8.35 24.65
CA LYS A 101 -8.40 8.13 23.74
C LYS A 101 -9.54 7.46 24.49
N LYS A 102 -10.74 7.60 23.94
CA LYS A 102 -11.96 6.98 24.48
C LYS A 102 -11.94 5.45 24.38
N ASP A 103 -11.36 4.91 23.32
CA ASP A 103 -11.39 3.48 23.02
C ASP A 103 -10.01 2.90 22.66
N PHE A 104 -9.81 1.64 23.03
CA PHE A 104 -8.65 0.85 22.62
C PHE A 104 -8.80 0.36 21.17
N SER A 105 -7.89 0.77 20.28
CA SER A 105 -7.96 0.43 18.86
C SER A 105 -6.87 -0.53 18.38
N ARG A 106 -5.74 -0.57 19.09
CA ARG A 106 -4.51 -1.25 18.69
C ARG A 106 -4.23 -2.59 19.41
N PRO A 107 -4.51 -2.73 20.71
CA PRO A 107 -4.17 -3.95 21.45
C PRO A 107 -4.88 -5.19 20.92
N LYS A 108 -4.33 -6.37 21.26
CA LYS A 108 -4.98 -7.66 21.11
C LYS A 108 -6.30 -7.67 21.90
N PRO A 109 -7.40 -8.25 21.37
CA PRO A 109 -8.69 -8.27 22.05
C PRO A 109 -8.62 -8.95 23.42
N GLU A 110 -7.85 -10.04 23.55
CA GLU A 110 -7.65 -10.76 24.82
C GLU A 110 -7.12 -9.85 25.93
N ASN A 111 -6.20 -8.93 25.59
CA ASN A 111 -5.66 -7.97 26.55
C ASN A 111 -6.73 -6.96 26.97
N VAL A 112 -7.60 -6.53 26.04
CA VAL A 112 -8.73 -5.63 26.33
C VAL A 112 -9.74 -6.33 27.24
N ASP A 113 -10.13 -7.55 26.89
CA ASP A 113 -11.08 -8.35 27.64
C ASP A 113 -10.57 -8.62 29.06
N MET A 114 -9.27 -8.90 29.22
CA MET A 114 -8.64 -9.08 30.53
C MET A 114 -8.65 -7.80 31.36
N ILE A 115 -8.34 -6.65 30.76
CA ILE A 115 -8.36 -5.35 31.43
C ILE A 115 -9.77 -5.03 31.92
N LEU A 116 -10.80 -5.28 31.10
CA LEU A 116 -12.19 -5.08 31.49
C LEU A 116 -12.59 -6.04 32.61
N ALA A 117 -12.25 -7.33 32.50
CA ALA A 117 -12.54 -8.32 33.52
C ALA A 117 -11.87 -8.00 34.87
N LEU A 118 -10.60 -7.60 34.87
CA LEU A 118 -9.88 -7.18 36.08
C LEU A 118 -10.41 -5.88 36.69
N SER A 119 -11.01 -5.01 35.87
CA SER A 119 -11.64 -3.79 36.37
C SER A 119 -12.97 -4.04 37.08
N GLU A 120 -13.68 -5.11 36.72
CA GLU A 120 -14.93 -5.54 37.35
C GLU A 120 -14.68 -6.47 38.54
N ASN A 121 -13.74 -7.41 38.39
CA ASN A 121 -13.38 -8.40 39.40
C ASN A 121 -11.85 -8.55 39.50
N PRO A 122 -11.23 -8.12 40.60
CA PRO A 122 -9.79 -8.23 40.77
C PRO A 122 -9.22 -9.66 40.79
N ASN A 123 -10.08 -10.68 40.99
CA ASN A 123 -9.71 -12.09 40.99
C ASN A 123 -10.09 -12.83 39.69
N ALA A 124 -10.37 -12.12 38.59
CA ALA A 124 -10.72 -12.74 37.32
C ALA A 124 -9.61 -13.70 36.84
N GLU A 125 -9.96 -14.98 36.62
CA GLU A 125 -9.02 -15.97 36.10
C GLU A 125 -8.77 -15.78 34.60
N ALA A 126 -7.52 -15.97 34.19
CA ALA A 126 -7.07 -15.65 32.87
C ALA A 126 -7.23 -16.81 31.88
N SER A 127 -7.82 -16.53 30.72
CA SER A 127 -7.80 -17.40 29.54
C SER A 127 -6.57 -17.20 28.64
N VAL A 128 -5.63 -16.34 29.05
CA VAL A 128 -4.41 -16.04 28.29
C VAL A 128 -3.28 -16.95 28.77
N GLU A 129 -3.13 -18.10 28.09
CA GLU A 129 -1.90 -18.89 28.13
C GLU A 129 -0.81 -18.13 27.37
N ASP A 130 0.21 -17.68 28.10
CA ASP A 130 1.43 -16.97 27.66
C ASP A 130 1.27 -15.60 26.94
N PRO A 131 1.74 -14.49 27.54
CA PRO A 131 1.95 -13.22 26.83
C PRO A 131 3.17 -13.32 25.89
N ASP A 132 2.91 -13.31 24.58
CA ASP A 132 3.92 -13.36 23.50
C ASP A 132 4.81 -12.10 23.36
N SER A 133 4.71 -11.13 24.25
CA SER A 133 5.36 -9.83 24.09
C SER A 133 6.79 -9.86 24.58
N GLU A 134 7.74 -9.67 23.66
CA GLU A 134 9.18 -9.46 23.91
C GLU A 134 9.49 -8.31 24.92
N ARG A 135 8.47 -7.53 25.31
CA ARG A 135 8.55 -6.35 26.18
C ARG A 135 8.17 -6.63 27.62
N VAL A 136 7.53 -7.77 27.88
CA VAL A 136 7.38 -8.36 29.21
C VAL A 136 8.32 -9.54 29.23
N THR A 137 9.42 -9.44 29.98
CA THR A 137 10.32 -10.57 30.19
C THR A 137 9.53 -11.68 30.89
N THR A 138 9.10 -12.71 30.15
CA THR A 138 8.66 -14.07 30.56
C THR A 138 8.30 -14.26 32.04
N ALA A 139 7.48 -13.38 32.61
CA ALA A 139 7.06 -13.46 34.01
C ALA A 139 5.72 -14.19 34.15
N SER A 140 5.23 -14.79 33.06
CA SER A 140 3.87 -15.34 32.96
C SER A 140 3.84 -16.83 32.70
N GLY A 141 4.97 -17.52 32.86
CA GLY A 141 4.94 -18.95 33.12
C GLY A 141 4.42 -19.23 34.53
N ASP A 142 4.26 -20.51 34.87
CA ASP A 142 3.75 -21.06 36.14
C ASP A 142 4.36 -20.50 37.45
N PHE A 143 5.35 -19.60 37.38
CA PHE A 143 5.99 -18.91 38.49
C PHE A 143 5.16 -17.80 39.17
N LEU A 144 3.98 -17.45 38.61
CA LEU A 144 2.97 -16.59 39.27
C LEU A 144 1.89 -17.39 40.00
N ALA A 145 1.96 -18.73 40.01
CA ALA A 145 0.94 -19.58 40.63
C ALA A 145 0.93 -19.53 42.17
N GLU A 146 2.03 -19.11 42.80
CA GLU A 146 2.15 -19.07 44.25
C GLU A 146 2.06 -17.61 44.74
N ASP A 147 0.95 -17.32 45.43
CA ASP A 147 0.62 -16.08 46.15
C ASP A 147 -0.21 -15.03 45.38
N ARG A 148 -1.52 -15.31 45.20
CA ARG A 148 -2.54 -14.36 44.72
C ARG A 148 -2.84 -13.31 45.80
N GLY A 149 -2.02 -12.28 45.94
CA GLY A 149 -2.46 -11.03 46.56
C GLY A 149 -3.43 -10.33 45.61
N ALA A 150 -4.69 -10.12 46.00
CA ALA A 150 -5.68 -9.46 45.13
C ALA A 150 -5.32 -7.97 44.95
N GLY A 151 -4.74 -7.62 43.81
CA GLY A 151 -4.55 -6.21 43.41
C GLY A 151 -5.88 -5.57 43.00
N SER A 152 -5.84 -4.43 42.33
CA SER A 152 -7.02 -3.83 41.70
C SER A 152 -6.65 -3.12 40.41
N LEU A 153 -7.61 -2.97 39.49
CA LEU A 153 -7.39 -2.25 38.24
C LEU A 153 -8.50 -1.23 38.00
N THR A 154 -8.14 0.05 37.95
CA THR A 154 -9.06 1.16 37.65
C THR A 154 -8.72 1.74 36.28
N LEU A 155 -9.72 1.84 35.40
CA LEU A 155 -9.58 2.47 34.09
C LEU A 155 -9.99 3.94 34.17
N LYS A 156 -9.08 4.84 33.76
CA LYS A 156 -9.35 6.28 33.61
C LYS A 156 -9.10 6.70 32.17
N MET A 157 -10.18 6.82 31.38
CA MET A 157 -10.12 7.19 29.97
C MET A 157 -11.39 7.96 29.55
N PRO A 158 -11.29 8.95 28.63
CA PRO A 158 -10.06 9.53 28.11
C PRO A 158 -9.41 10.46 29.14
N THR A 159 -8.11 10.30 29.39
CA THR A 159 -7.35 11.22 30.27
C THR A 159 -5.91 11.41 29.80
N ASP A 160 -5.34 12.59 30.01
CA ASP A 160 -3.92 12.89 29.81
C ASP A 160 -3.20 13.07 31.16
N VAL A 161 -1.93 12.70 31.23
CA VAL A 161 -1.07 13.08 32.37
C VAL A 161 -0.63 14.53 32.20
N VAL A 162 -0.70 15.35 33.25
CA VAL A 162 -0.32 16.77 33.23
C VAL A 162 0.95 17.03 34.03
N GLU A 163 1.09 16.39 35.19
CA GLU A 163 2.21 16.59 36.11
C GLU A 163 2.40 15.33 36.97
N ILE A 164 3.64 14.92 37.19
CA ILE A 164 4.01 13.83 38.10
C ILE A 164 4.70 14.46 39.31
N ARG A 165 4.20 14.20 40.51
CA ARG A 165 4.78 14.66 41.78
C ARG A 165 5.33 13.46 42.56
N PRO A 166 6.16 13.68 43.60
CA PRO A 166 6.72 12.59 44.40
C PRO A 166 5.68 11.60 44.93
N GLU A 167 4.52 12.07 45.40
CA GLU A 167 3.48 11.23 46.03
C GLU A 167 2.11 11.23 45.29
N SER A 168 2.03 11.87 44.12
CA SER A 168 0.76 12.02 43.40
C SER A 168 0.96 12.30 41.91
N VAL A 169 -0.04 12.01 41.08
CA VAL A 169 -0.07 12.39 39.67
C VAL A 169 -1.31 13.23 39.38
N ILE A 170 -1.15 14.28 38.58
CA ILE A 170 -2.28 15.07 38.06
C ILE A 170 -2.64 14.55 36.68
N LEU A 171 -3.87 14.08 36.56
CA LEU A 171 -4.51 13.71 35.30
C LEU A 171 -5.45 14.84 34.86
N ARG A 172 -5.71 14.94 33.57
CA ARG A 172 -6.75 15.79 33.00
C ARG A 172 -7.75 14.93 32.25
N ASP A 173 -9.02 15.05 32.59
CA ASP A 173 -10.09 14.28 31.94
C ASP A 173 -10.41 14.79 30.52
N GLY A 174 -11.31 14.08 29.83
CA GLY A 174 -11.75 14.44 28.48
C GLY A 174 -12.53 15.76 28.39
N GLU A 175 -12.96 16.32 29.52
CA GLU A 175 -13.66 17.60 29.63
C GLU A 175 -12.69 18.76 29.98
N GLY A 176 -11.44 18.43 30.31
CA GLY A 176 -10.38 19.37 30.64
C GLY A 176 -10.20 19.61 32.14
N ASN A 177 -10.94 18.91 33.00
CA ASN A 177 -10.83 19.08 34.45
C ASN A 177 -9.61 18.33 34.98
N PRO A 178 -8.78 18.95 35.83
CA PRO A 178 -7.67 18.28 36.49
C PRO A 178 -8.16 17.44 37.67
N GLU A 179 -7.64 16.23 37.80
CA GLU A 179 -7.85 15.30 38.90
C GLU A 179 -6.49 14.86 39.47
N THR A 180 -6.29 15.01 40.78
CA THR A 180 -5.06 14.54 41.44
C THR A 180 -5.31 13.18 42.07
N ILE A 181 -4.49 12.19 41.70
CA ILE A 181 -4.53 10.85 42.28
C ILE A 181 -3.26 10.57 43.11
N PRO A 182 -3.38 9.92 44.28
CA PRO A 182 -2.22 9.43 45.01
C PRO A 182 -1.54 8.34 44.17
N ASN A 183 -0.22 8.36 44.13
CA ASN A 183 0.54 7.46 43.27
C ASN A 183 1.92 7.23 43.87
N ASP A 184 2.37 5.98 43.88
CA ASP A 184 3.70 5.57 44.35
C ASP A 184 4.65 5.35 43.18
N VAL A 185 4.15 4.78 42.08
CA VAL A 185 4.97 4.44 40.90
C VAL A 185 4.25 4.68 39.58
N VAL A 186 4.98 5.09 38.53
CA VAL A 186 4.42 5.37 37.19
C VAL A 186 5.13 4.52 36.14
N PHE A 187 4.37 3.85 35.28
CA PHE A 187 4.88 3.16 34.09
C PHE A 187 4.47 3.88 32.80
N THR A 188 5.42 4.47 32.09
CA THR A 188 5.21 5.17 30.81
C THR A 188 5.30 4.21 29.62
N MET A 189 4.19 3.50 29.35
CA MET A 189 4.08 2.49 28.29
C MET A 189 3.54 3.07 26.97
N ILE A 190 4.01 4.27 26.60
CA ILE A 190 3.54 5.06 25.43
C ILE A 190 4.29 4.76 24.13
N GLY A 191 5.12 3.72 24.16
CA GLY A 191 5.93 3.27 23.03
C GLY A 191 7.31 3.94 23.02
N ARG A 192 8.06 3.68 21.95
CA ARG A 192 9.44 4.10 21.84
C ARG A 192 9.75 4.65 20.44
N GLU A 193 10.83 5.41 20.34
CA GLU A 193 11.29 6.00 19.09
C GLU A 193 12.55 5.28 18.60
N PRO A 194 12.61 4.91 17.31
CA PRO A 194 13.83 4.36 16.74
C PRO A 194 14.97 5.39 16.88
N PRO A 195 16.23 4.95 17.14
CA PRO A 195 17.36 5.86 17.39
C PRO A 195 17.89 6.46 16.07
N LEU A 196 17.02 7.18 15.36
CA LEU A 196 17.31 7.74 14.03
C LEU A 196 18.40 8.81 14.10
N ASP A 197 18.44 9.61 15.17
CA ASP A 197 19.44 10.67 15.33
C ASP A 197 20.86 10.13 15.45
N PHE A 198 21.05 9.00 16.14
CA PHE A 198 22.35 8.31 16.17
C PHE A 198 22.80 7.93 14.76
N PHE A 199 21.90 7.37 13.95
CA PHE A 199 22.20 7.00 12.57
C PHE A 199 22.47 8.22 11.68
N ARG A 200 21.69 9.30 11.82
CA ARG A 200 21.92 10.57 11.10
C ARG A 200 23.28 11.15 11.42
N ARG A 201 23.63 11.26 12.71
CA ARG A 201 24.92 11.77 13.17
C ARG A 201 26.08 10.89 12.70
N SER A 202 25.86 9.59 12.57
CA SER A 202 26.83 8.62 12.05
C SER A 202 26.89 8.54 10.51
N GLY A 203 26.22 9.45 9.80
CA GLY A 203 26.21 9.50 8.33
C GLY A 203 25.48 8.32 7.65
N VAL A 204 24.70 7.55 8.41
CA VAL A 204 23.91 6.44 7.86
C VAL A 204 22.68 7.02 7.18
N ARG A 205 22.52 6.72 5.89
CA ARG A 205 21.36 7.18 5.11
C ARG A 205 20.09 6.47 5.55
N ILE A 206 19.13 7.22 6.08
CA ILE A 206 17.81 6.69 6.44
C ILE A 206 16.94 6.64 5.19
N GLN A 207 16.41 5.45 4.89
CA GLN A 207 15.50 5.26 3.78
C GLN A 207 14.18 6.03 4.04
N GLY A 208 13.81 6.92 3.11
CA GLY A 208 12.58 7.70 3.20
C GLY A 208 12.77 9.18 3.55
N GLU A 209 13.99 9.64 3.84
CA GLU A 209 14.30 11.06 3.99
C GLU A 209 14.53 11.71 2.61
N TRP A 210 13.81 12.81 2.35
CA TRP A 210 13.85 13.50 1.07
C TRP A 210 14.74 14.74 1.15
N GLY A 211 15.86 14.70 0.45
CA GLY A 211 16.68 15.89 0.20
C GLY A 211 16.29 16.59 -1.10
N ILE A 212 16.88 17.77 -1.35
CA ILE A 212 16.63 18.58 -2.55
C ILE A 212 16.88 17.82 -3.86
N LYS A 213 17.88 16.92 -3.87
CA LYS A 213 18.19 16.06 -5.02
C LYS A 213 17.04 15.11 -5.38
N ASN A 214 16.31 14.59 -4.38
CA ASN A 214 15.18 13.70 -4.63
C ASN A 214 14.00 14.46 -5.23
N TYR A 215 13.73 15.67 -4.73
CA TYR A 215 12.69 16.55 -5.29
C TYR A 215 13.04 16.99 -6.71
N ALA A 216 14.29 17.39 -6.96
CA ALA A 216 14.76 17.75 -8.30
C ALA A 216 14.64 16.56 -9.27
N ALA A 217 15.10 15.36 -8.88
CA ALA A 217 14.97 14.17 -9.70
C ALA A 217 13.50 13.80 -9.99
N MET A 218 12.61 13.95 -9.01
CA MET A 218 11.18 13.75 -9.19
C MET A 218 10.60 14.76 -10.19
N ALA A 219 10.92 16.04 -10.02
CA ALA A 219 10.47 17.10 -10.92
C ALA A 219 10.97 16.88 -12.36
N SER A 220 12.25 16.54 -12.54
CA SER A 220 12.82 16.22 -13.86
C SER A 220 12.15 15.01 -14.50
N PHE A 221 11.87 13.96 -13.71
CA PHE A 221 11.20 12.77 -14.24
C PHE A 221 9.73 13.04 -14.61
N ILE A 222 9.03 13.84 -13.82
CA ILE A 222 7.69 14.32 -14.14
C ILE A 222 7.71 15.11 -15.44
N LEU A 223 8.64 16.07 -15.61
CA LEU A 223 8.80 16.85 -16.84
C LEU A 223 9.09 15.96 -18.05
N PHE A 224 9.92 14.93 -17.90
CA PHE A 224 10.15 13.94 -18.94
C PHE A 224 8.88 13.17 -19.31
N CYS A 225 8.07 12.75 -18.33
CA CYS A 225 6.79 12.08 -18.59
C CYS A 225 5.78 13.02 -19.29
N VAL A 226 5.72 14.30 -18.90
CA VAL A 226 4.92 15.33 -19.60
C VAL A 226 5.38 15.42 -21.06
N TRP A 227 6.69 15.54 -21.27
CA TRP A 227 7.27 15.66 -22.60
C TRP A 227 6.96 14.43 -23.47
N MET A 228 7.12 13.21 -22.93
CA MET A 228 6.78 11.97 -23.63
C MET A 228 5.30 11.91 -24.00
N TYR A 229 4.41 12.35 -23.11
CA TYR A 229 2.98 12.42 -23.40
C TYR A 229 2.69 13.40 -24.53
N LEU A 230 3.25 14.61 -24.47
CA LEU A 230 3.06 15.64 -25.51
C LEU A 230 3.65 15.19 -26.84
N TRP A 231 4.78 14.50 -26.85
CA TRP A 231 5.35 13.92 -28.06
C TRP A 231 4.42 12.87 -28.71
N LYS A 232 3.79 12.02 -27.89
CA LYS A 232 2.85 10.98 -28.33
C LYS A 232 1.47 11.54 -28.72
N SER A 233 0.94 12.48 -27.94
CA SER A 233 -0.38 13.08 -28.15
C SER A 233 -0.31 14.00 -29.36
N GLY A 234 -1.00 13.68 -30.46
CA GLY A 234 -1.03 14.55 -31.64
C GLY A 234 -1.56 15.96 -31.35
N GLY A 235 -1.23 16.92 -32.24
CA GLY A 235 -1.86 18.24 -32.26
C GLY A 235 -1.30 19.30 -31.29
N ASN A 236 -0.09 19.10 -30.74
CA ASN A 236 0.59 20.12 -29.93
C ASN A 236 1.94 20.54 -30.55
N PRO A 237 2.54 21.66 -30.09
CA PRO A 237 3.78 22.18 -30.68
C PRO A 237 4.95 21.20 -30.67
N ILE A 238 5.08 20.36 -29.63
CA ILE A 238 6.18 19.38 -29.53
C ILE A 238 6.00 18.29 -30.58
N HIS A 239 4.79 17.76 -30.71
CA HIS A 239 4.45 16.78 -31.74
C HIS A 239 4.70 17.35 -33.15
N ASN A 240 4.16 18.53 -33.43
CA ASN A 240 4.27 19.17 -34.75
C ASN A 240 5.73 19.47 -35.12
N PHE A 241 6.55 19.90 -34.14
CA PHE A 241 7.98 20.10 -34.34
C PHE A 241 8.70 18.79 -34.71
N TRP A 242 8.34 17.67 -34.08
CA TRP A 242 8.94 16.37 -34.38
C TRP A 242 8.59 15.87 -35.78
N VAL A 243 7.32 16.05 -36.17
CA VAL A 243 6.81 15.68 -37.49
C VAL A 243 7.44 16.55 -38.58
N SER A 244 7.58 17.86 -38.37
CA SER A 244 8.13 18.78 -39.38
C SER A 244 9.61 18.53 -39.69
N HIS A 245 10.34 17.90 -38.77
CA HIS A 245 11.75 17.54 -38.95
C HIS A 245 11.92 16.08 -39.43
N SER A 246 10.83 15.37 -39.70
CA SER A 246 10.82 13.93 -40.01
C SER A 246 11.65 13.12 -39.01
N TRP A 247 11.60 13.46 -37.72
CA TRP A 247 12.37 12.72 -36.72
C TRP A 247 11.68 11.41 -36.36
N PHE A 248 12.46 10.45 -35.82
CA PHE A 248 11.93 9.17 -35.37
C PHE A 248 10.68 9.32 -34.47
N PRO A 249 9.61 8.54 -34.70
CA PRO A 249 9.49 7.46 -35.69
C PRO A 249 8.97 7.88 -37.08
N TYR A 250 8.76 9.17 -37.33
CA TYR A 250 8.11 9.65 -38.56
C TYR A 250 8.98 9.49 -39.82
N ASN A 251 10.31 9.40 -39.71
CA ASN A 251 11.17 9.03 -40.84
C ASN A 251 11.02 7.58 -41.31
N LEU A 252 10.41 6.71 -40.50
CA LEU A 252 10.35 5.29 -40.83
C LEU A 252 9.43 4.96 -42.00
N SER A 253 8.50 5.86 -42.34
CA SER A 253 7.70 5.72 -43.55
C SER A 253 8.55 5.75 -44.82
N GLU A 254 9.62 6.55 -44.84
CA GLU A 254 10.57 6.59 -45.95
C GLU A 254 11.52 5.39 -45.92
N VAL A 255 11.95 4.96 -44.73
CA VAL A 255 12.88 3.83 -44.56
C VAL A 255 12.25 2.50 -44.93
N PHE A 256 10.96 2.31 -44.63
CA PHE A 256 10.24 1.06 -44.88
C PHE A 256 9.19 1.16 -45.99
N SER A 257 9.33 2.12 -46.91
CA SER A 257 8.40 2.34 -48.04
C SER A 257 8.05 1.04 -48.76
N ASP A 258 9.06 0.25 -49.12
CA ASP A 258 8.93 -0.99 -49.90
C ASP A 258 8.13 -2.07 -49.14
N LEU A 259 8.29 -2.13 -47.81
CA LEU A 259 7.52 -3.06 -46.97
C LEU A 259 6.07 -2.59 -46.83
N MET A 260 5.85 -1.27 -46.72
CA MET A 260 4.54 -0.67 -46.52
C MET A 260 3.64 -0.77 -47.75
N GLU A 261 4.21 -0.89 -48.96
CA GLU A 261 3.45 -1.14 -50.20
C GLU A 261 2.63 -2.43 -50.16
N ASN A 262 3.05 -3.43 -49.36
CA ASN A 262 2.31 -4.67 -49.15
C ASN A 262 1.79 -4.81 -47.71
N PRO A 263 0.74 -4.05 -47.34
CA PRO A 263 0.17 -4.07 -45.99
C PRO A 263 -0.45 -5.42 -45.62
N LYS A 264 -0.77 -6.28 -46.60
CA LYS A 264 -1.30 -7.63 -46.37
C LYS A 264 -0.25 -8.58 -45.79
N SER A 265 1.03 -8.31 -46.04
CA SER A 265 2.12 -9.05 -45.39
C SER A 265 2.23 -8.65 -43.91
N LEU A 266 2.62 -9.60 -43.05
CA LEU A 266 2.82 -9.33 -41.62
C LEU A 266 3.90 -8.26 -41.41
N LEU A 267 4.99 -8.34 -42.18
CA LEU A 267 6.09 -7.37 -42.10
C LEU A 267 5.66 -5.98 -42.57
N GLY A 268 4.85 -5.88 -43.64
CA GLY A 268 4.30 -4.61 -44.10
C GLY A 268 3.35 -3.97 -43.09
N THR A 269 2.48 -4.77 -42.46
CA THR A 269 1.65 -4.27 -41.35
C THR A 269 2.52 -3.72 -40.21
N ILE A 270 3.52 -4.48 -39.76
CA ILE A 270 4.42 -4.05 -38.67
C ILE A 270 5.17 -2.77 -39.05
N ALA A 271 5.64 -2.65 -40.30
CA ALA A 271 6.30 -1.45 -40.80
C ALA A 271 5.39 -0.22 -40.69
N ILE A 272 4.12 -0.34 -41.07
CA ILE A 272 3.13 0.74 -40.88
C ILE A 272 2.95 1.05 -39.40
N SER A 273 2.79 0.06 -38.53
CA SER A 273 2.61 0.27 -37.09
C SER A 273 3.82 0.95 -36.45
N MET A 274 5.03 0.62 -36.90
CA MET A 274 6.27 1.24 -36.45
C MET A 274 6.36 2.73 -36.79
N THR A 275 5.58 3.26 -37.73
CA THR A 275 5.54 4.72 -37.96
C THR A 275 4.85 5.48 -36.83
N GLN A 276 4.08 4.79 -35.97
CA GLN A 276 3.30 5.40 -34.90
C GLN A 276 4.09 5.49 -33.58
N PRO A 277 4.15 6.65 -32.91
CA PRO A 277 4.75 6.76 -31.57
C PRO A 277 4.10 5.84 -30.53
N ALA A 278 2.80 5.56 -30.68
CA ALA A 278 2.05 4.70 -29.79
C ALA A 278 2.56 3.25 -29.79
N PHE A 279 3.07 2.76 -30.93
CA PHE A 279 3.69 1.44 -31.05
C PHE A 279 4.89 1.31 -30.10
N TYR A 280 5.81 2.28 -30.12
CA TYR A 280 6.99 2.26 -29.25
C TYR A 280 6.66 2.43 -27.79
N TYR A 281 5.65 3.24 -27.46
CA TYR A 281 5.16 3.33 -26.09
C TYR A 281 4.62 1.98 -25.60
N GLY A 282 3.79 1.31 -26.41
CA GLY A 282 3.27 -0.03 -26.09
C GLY A 282 4.37 -1.08 -25.98
N LEU A 283 5.34 -1.07 -26.91
CA LEU A 283 6.49 -1.96 -26.91
C LEU A 283 7.36 -1.76 -25.67
N ALA A 284 7.71 -0.51 -25.35
CA ALA A 284 8.50 -0.19 -24.17
C ALA A 284 7.77 -0.64 -22.87
N TYR A 285 6.47 -0.40 -22.79
CA TYR A 285 5.66 -0.86 -21.65
C TYR A 285 5.68 -2.39 -21.52
N ALA A 286 5.44 -3.11 -22.63
CA ALA A 286 5.47 -4.56 -22.67
C ALA A 286 6.85 -5.14 -22.31
N LEU A 287 7.93 -4.52 -22.79
CA LEU A 287 9.31 -4.90 -22.44
C LEU A 287 9.61 -4.67 -20.96
N ILE A 288 9.23 -3.52 -20.41
CA ILE A 288 9.43 -3.23 -18.99
C ILE A 288 8.68 -4.25 -18.13
N VAL A 289 7.39 -4.49 -18.39
CA VAL A 289 6.60 -5.49 -17.64
C VAL A 289 7.21 -6.88 -17.75
N SER A 290 7.69 -7.27 -18.93
CA SER A 290 8.30 -8.59 -19.16
C SER A 290 9.65 -8.75 -18.44
N VAL A 291 10.56 -7.79 -18.61
CA VAL A 291 11.91 -7.84 -18.01
C VAL A 291 11.85 -7.75 -16.49
N PHE A 292 11.10 -6.79 -15.95
CA PHE A 292 10.96 -6.66 -14.49
C PHE A 292 10.06 -7.75 -13.91
N GLY A 293 9.12 -8.29 -14.68
CA GLY A 293 8.34 -9.45 -14.31
C GLY A 293 9.20 -10.70 -14.15
N TRP A 294 10.09 -10.97 -15.09
CA TRP A 294 11.06 -12.07 -14.95
C TRP A 294 11.95 -11.90 -13.72
N ARG A 295 12.46 -10.68 -13.49
CA ARG A 295 13.25 -10.35 -12.28
C ARG A 295 12.44 -10.57 -10.99
N ARG A 296 11.15 -10.24 -10.98
CA ARG A 296 10.25 -10.47 -9.84
C ARG A 296 10.10 -11.97 -9.56
N ILE A 297 9.84 -12.78 -10.57
CA ILE A 297 9.73 -14.25 -10.45
C ILE A 297 11.03 -14.83 -9.88
N ALA A 298 12.18 -14.41 -10.40
CA ALA A 298 13.49 -14.89 -9.94
C ALA A 298 13.76 -14.57 -8.46
N ARG A 299 13.31 -13.38 -7.99
CA ARG A 299 13.49 -12.92 -6.60
C ARG A 299 12.47 -13.53 -5.63
N ARG A 300 11.23 -13.72 -6.06
CA ARG A 300 10.10 -14.13 -5.20
C ARG A 300 9.57 -15.48 -5.68
N ARG A 301 10.22 -16.55 -5.22
CA ARG A 301 9.97 -17.93 -5.66
C ARG A 301 8.74 -18.56 -4.98
N THR A 302 7.55 -17.98 -5.16
CA THR A 302 6.29 -18.61 -4.76
C THR A 302 5.43 -18.91 -5.98
N PRO A 303 4.69 -20.04 -6.02
CA PRO A 303 3.80 -20.37 -7.13
C PRO A 303 2.79 -19.26 -7.43
N TYR A 304 2.30 -18.58 -6.39
CA TYR A 304 1.39 -17.44 -6.53
C TYR A 304 2.02 -16.30 -7.34
N VAL A 305 3.22 -15.84 -6.96
CA VAL A 305 3.89 -14.72 -7.64
C VAL A 305 4.23 -15.09 -9.08
N THR A 306 4.66 -16.33 -9.34
CA THR A 306 4.94 -16.83 -10.69
C THR A 306 3.69 -16.78 -11.56
N LYS A 307 2.59 -17.42 -11.14
CA LYS A 307 1.33 -17.44 -11.92
C LYS A 307 0.77 -16.03 -12.15
N GLN A 308 0.77 -15.19 -11.11
CA GLN A 308 0.31 -13.81 -11.21
C GLN A 308 1.14 -13.01 -12.21
N THR A 309 2.47 -13.09 -12.11
CA THR A 309 3.37 -12.30 -12.97
C THR A 309 3.29 -12.77 -14.42
N LEU A 310 3.18 -14.08 -14.66
CA LEU A 310 3.00 -14.62 -16.01
C LEU A 310 1.67 -14.16 -16.62
N ALA A 311 0.57 -14.18 -15.85
CA ALA A 311 -0.72 -13.68 -16.32
C ALA A 311 -0.63 -12.19 -16.73
N LEU A 312 0.00 -11.36 -15.89
CA LEU A 312 0.21 -9.94 -16.18
C LEU A 312 1.07 -9.69 -17.43
N ILE A 313 2.13 -10.48 -17.63
CA ILE A 313 2.96 -10.40 -18.83
C ILE A 313 2.15 -10.79 -20.06
N LEU A 314 1.42 -11.91 -20.01
CA LEU A 314 0.61 -12.39 -21.14
C LEU A 314 -0.46 -11.38 -21.53
N ILE A 315 -1.16 -10.79 -20.56
CA ILE A 315 -2.18 -9.77 -20.82
C ILE A 315 -1.55 -8.47 -21.33
N GLN A 316 -0.38 -8.08 -20.84
CA GLN A 316 0.29 -6.88 -21.36
C GLN A 316 0.81 -7.06 -22.79
N VAL A 317 1.39 -8.22 -23.11
CA VAL A 317 2.02 -8.48 -24.40
C VAL A 317 0.99 -8.82 -25.47
N ILE A 318 0.00 -9.67 -25.17
CA ILE A 318 -0.91 -10.21 -26.18
C ILE A 318 -2.07 -9.22 -26.44
N PRO A 319 -3.08 -9.06 -25.58
CA PRO A 319 -4.23 -8.23 -25.89
C PRO A 319 -3.96 -6.72 -25.85
N LEU A 320 -2.92 -6.26 -25.14
CA LEU A 320 -2.63 -4.82 -25.00
C LEU A 320 -1.53 -4.28 -25.92
N PHE A 321 -0.72 -5.16 -26.54
CA PHE A 321 0.31 -4.75 -27.50
C PHE A 321 0.15 -5.46 -28.84
N ILE A 322 0.32 -6.77 -28.90
CA ILE A 322 0.29 -7.54 -30.16
C ILE A 322 -1.08 -7.41 -30.84
N LEU A 323 -2.18 -7.47 -30.09
CA LEU A 323 -3.53 -7.42 -30.66
C LEU A 323 -3.83 -6.10 -31.38
N PRO A 324 -3.75 -4.91 -30.73
CA PRO A 324 -4.09 -3.64 -31.37
C PRO A 324 -3.07 -3.19 -32.42
N TYR A 325 -1.78 -3.51 -32.23
CA TYR A 325 -0.72 -2.97 -33.08
C TYR A 325 -0.21 -3.93 -34.17
N ILE A 326 -0.56 -5.22 -34.12
CA ILE A 326 -0.05 -6.19 -35.10
C ILE A 326 -1.19 -7.05 -35.65
N LEU A 327 -1.90 -7.80 -34.80
CA LEU A 327 -2.88 -8.79 -35.25
C LEU A 327 -4.11 -8.15 -35.89
N LEU A 328 -4.77 -7.20 -35.22
CA LEU A 328 -5.99 -6.58 -35.76
C LEU A 328 -5.74 -5.79 -37.06
N PRO A 329 -4.70 -4.95 -37.16
CA PRO A 329 -4.35 -4.32 -38.42
C PRO A 329 -4.06 -5.35 -39.54
N TRP A 330 -3.30 -6.40 -39.24
CA TRP A 330 -2.94 -7.43 -40.22
C TRP A 330 -4.18 -8.20 -40.72
N MET A 331 -5.07 -8.60 -39.80
CA MET A 331 -6.35 -9.22 -40.15
C MET A 331 -7.24 -8.28 -40.96
N GLY A 332 -7.21 -6.98 -40.65
CA GLY A 332 -7.92 -5.94 -41.38
C GLY A 332 -7.46 -5.81 -42.83
N HIS A 333 -6.14 -5.70 -43.07
CA HIS A 333 -5.56 -5.61 -44.41
C HIS A 333 -5.84 -6.86 -45.27
N ASN A 334 -5.91 -8.02 -44.63
CA ASN A 334 -6.26 -9.29 -45.30
C ASN A 334 -7.77 -9.51 -45.46
N GLY A 335 -8.62 -8.64 -44.91
CA GLY A 335 -10.08 -8.79 -44.97
C GLY A 335 -10.62 -9.97 -44.16
N TRP A 336 -9.86 -10.46 -43.16
CA TRP A 336 -10.27 -11.56 -42.29
C TRP A 336 -11.23 -11.12 -41.19
N LEU A 337 -11.29 -9.82 -40.89
CA LEU A 337 -12.28 -9.26 -39.98
C LEU A 337 -13.62 -9.05 -40.73
N PRO A 338 -14.73 -9.65 -40.28
CA PRO A 338 -16.04 -9.36 -40.84
C PRO A 338 -16.31 -7.85 -40.78
N ARG A 339 -16.74 -7.25 -41.89
CA ARG A 339 -16.96 -5.79 -41.98
C ARG A 339 -17.91 -5.28 -40.90
N THR A 340 -18.99 -6.00 -40.63
CA THR A 340 -19.94 -5.70 -39.56
C THR A 340 -19.27 -5.62 -38.19
N PHE A 341 -18.41 -6.59 -37.86
CA PHE A 341 -17.66 -6.58 -36.60
C PHE A 341 -16.67 -5.41 -36.55
N ALA A 342 -15.93 -5.17 -37.64
CA ALA A 342 -14.97 -4.08 -37.73
C ALA A 342 -15.64 -2.71 -37.59
N ASP A 343 -16.80 -2.47 -38.20
CA ASP A 343 -17.52 -1.19 -38.11
C ASP A 343 -18.10 -0.94 -36.71
N ILE A 344 -18.51 -2.01 -36.00
CA ILE A 344 -19.05 -1.91 -34.64
C ILE A 344 -17.97 -1.52 -33.61
N PHE A 345 -16.75 -2.05 -33.74
CA PHE A 345 -15.69 -1.89 -32.74
C PHE A 345 -14.55 -0.96 -33.17
N PHE A 346 -14.27 -0.84 -34.46
CA PHE A 346 -13.09 -0.16 -35.01
C PHE A 346 -13.51 0.78 -36.14
N PRO A 347 -14.04 1.98 -35.82
CA PRO A 347 -14.51 2.92 -36.83
C PRO A 347 -13.38 3.35 -37.77
N VAL A 348 -13.77 3.70 -39.00
CA VAL A 348 -12.87 4.16 -40.06
C VAL A 348 -12.45 5.60 -39.79
N VAL A 349 -11.16 5.89 -39.93
CA VAL A 349 -10.58 7.22 -39.67
C VAL A 349 -9.45 7.53 -40.64
N ASP A 350 -9.27 8.82 -40.93
CA ASP A 350 -8.24 9.29 -41.89
C ASP A 350 -6.88 9.55 -41.24
N TYR A 351 -6.83 9.69 -39.91
CA TYR A 351 -5.62 10.05 -39.19
C TYR A 351 -4.77 8.84 -38.76
N ASP A 352 -5.33 7.63 -38.74
CA ASP A 352 -4.62 6.41 -38.38
C ASP A 352 -4.06 5.74 -39.65
N PRO A 353 -2.74 5.47 -39.73
CA PRO A 353 -2.12 4.77 -40.85
C PRO A 353 -2.76 3.44 -41.27
N HIS A 354 -3.48 2.76 -40.38
CA HIS A 354 -4.20 1.53 -40.70
C HIS A 354 -5.65 1.74 -41.19
N GLY A 355 -6.11 3.00 -41.24
CA GLY A 355 -7.45 3.40 -41.68
C GLY A 355 -8.57 3.12 -40.67
N ARG A 356 -8.27 2.51 -39.52
CA ARG A 356 -9.23 2.18 -38.45
C ARG A 356 -8.59 2.28 -37.07
N GLU A 357 -9.40 2.60 -36.06
CA GLU A 357 -8.96 2.77 -34.67
C GLU A 357 -8.77 1.44 -33.91
N TYR A 358 -7.88 0.55 -34.37
CA TYR A 358 -7.64 -0.76 -33.74
C TYR A 358 -7.13 -0.68 -32.29
N TRP A 359 -6.50 0.44 -31.91
CA TRP A 359 -6.07 0.71 -30.53
C TRP A 359 -7.21 0.66 -29.50
N ARG A 360 -8.47 0.84 -29.93
CA ARG A 360 -9.66 0.67 -29.08
C ARG A 360 -9.78 -0.72 -28.47
N ALA A 361 -9.14 -1.73 -29.06
CA ALA A 361 -9.09 -3.09 -28.54
C ALA A 361 -8.51 -3.18 -27.12
N ALA A 362 -7.74 -2.18 -26.68
CA ALA A 362 -7.32 -2.06 -25.29
C ALA A 362 -8.51 -2.07 -24.31
N GLY A 363 -9.68 -1.58 -24.75
CA GLY A 363 -10.93 -1.60 -23.99
C GLY A 363 -11.50 -2.99 -23.68
N PHE A 364 -11.05 -4.05 -24.37
CA PHE A 364 -11.43 -5.42 -23.98
C PHE A 364 -10.82 -5.83 -22.63
N ILE A 365 -9.69 -5.23 -22.27
CA ILE A 365 -9.00 -5.47 -21.00
C ILE A 365 -9.25 -4.33 -20.02
N LEU A 366 -9.15 -3.08 -20.49
CA LEU A 366 -9.29 -1.89 -19.66
C LEU A 366 -10.75 -1.44 -19.61
N ALA A 367 -11.42 -1.74 -18.51
CA ALA A 367 -12.82 -1.38 -18.31
C ALA A 367 -13.05 0.13 -18.10
N TRP A 368 -14.27 0.58 -18.37
CA TRP A 368 -14.74 1.89 -17.90
C TRP A 368 -14.81 1.89 -16.35
N PRO A 369 -14.46 2.98 -15.63
CA PRO A 369 -14.09 4.32 -16.10
C PRO A 369 -12.58 4.52 -16.33
N LEU A 370 -11.76 3.45 -16.35
CA LEU A 370 -10.32 3.60 -16.61
C LEU A 370 -10.04 3.94 -18.07
N PHE A 371 -10.72 3.28 -19.01
CA PHE A 371 -10.58 3.55 -20.44
C PHE A 371 -11.82 4.26 -20.99
N ILE A 372 -11.78 5.59 -20.99
CA ILE A 372 -12.92 6.44 -21.33
C ILE A 372 -13.15 6.58 -22.84
N HIS A 373 -12.12 6.37 -23.65
CA HIS A 373 -12.15 6.69 -25.09
C HIS A 373 -13.21 5.92 -25.87
N ASN A 374 -13.60 4.73 -25.38
CA ASN A 374 -14.64 3.90 -26.00
C ASN A 374 -16.07 4.34 -25.65
N VAL A 375 -16.23 5.24 -24.68
CA VAL A 375 -17.52 5.79 -24.24
C VAL A 375 -17.66 7.26 -24.63
N PHE A 376 -16.57 8.03 -24.55
CA PHE A 376 -16.58 9.48 -24.81
C PHE A 376 -16.28 9.78 -26.29
N THR A 377 -17.13 9.26 -27.18
CA THR A 377 -17.05 9.42 -28.64
C THR A 377 -18.13 10.35 -29.16
N ASN A 378 -17.89 11.01 -30.31
CA ASN A 378 -18.84 11.92 -30.97
C ASN A 378 -20.18 11.25 -31.29
N GLU A 379 -20.16 10.01 -31.73
CA GLU A 379 -21.34 9.18 -31.93
C GLU A 379 -21.26 7.96 -31.00
N PRO A 380 -22.40 7.42 -30.53
CA PRO A 380 -22.40 6.27 -29.63
C PRO A 380 -21.89 5.02 -30.34
N LEU A 381 -20.73 4.52 -29.92
CA LEU A 381 -20.21 3.22 -30.36
C LEU A 381 -20.91 2.10 -29.59
N TRP A 382 -22.09 1.68 -30.06
CA TRP A 382 -22.96 0.73 -29.35
C TRP A 382 -22.27 -0.58 -28.93
N GLY A 383 -21.41 -1.14 -29.77
CA GLY A 383 -20.64 -2.35 -29.42
C GLY A 383 -19.78 -2.14 -28.18
N TRP A 384 -19.08 -1.01 -28.12
CA TRP A 384 -18.27 -0.65 -26.95
C TRP A 384 -19.10 -0.28 -25.74
N LEU A 385 -20.23 0.42 -25.90
CA LEU A 385 -21.13 0.72 -24.78
C LEU A 385 -21.63 -0.57 -24.10
N VAL A 386 -22.02 -1.57 -24.89
CA VAL A 386 -22.43 -2.89 -24.39
C VAL A 386 -21.27 -3.60 -23.69
N VAL A 387 -20.10 -3.66 -24.33
CA VAL A 387 -18.91 -4.32 -23.75
C VAL A 387 -18.50 -3.64 -22.44
N CYS A 388 -18.40 -2.30 -22.41
CA CYS A 388 -18.06 -1.56 -21.20
C CYS A 388 -19.09 -1.75 -20.10
N PHE A 389 -20.38 -1.76 -20.42
CA PHE A 389 -21.43 -2.01 -19.44
C PHE A 389 -21.32 -3.42 -18.84
N LEU A 390 -21.23 -4.45 -19.69
CA LEU A 390 -21.10 -5.83 -19.25
C LEU A 390 -19.81 -6.04 -18.44
N GLN A 391 -18.69 -5.48 -18.89
CA GLN A 391 -17.43 -5.60 -18.20
C GLN A 391 -17.47 -4.94 -16.82
N THR A 392 -17.91 -3.68 -16.74
CA THR A 392 -17.85 -2.89 -15.50
C THR A 392 -18.92 -3.27 -14.49
N PHE A 393 -20.14 -3.59 -14.94
CA PHE A 393 -21.28 -3.80 -14.05
C PHE A 393 -21.70 -5.27 -13.90
N VAL A 394 -21.17 -6.18 -14.72
CA VAL A 394 -21.48 -7.62 -14.62
C VAL A 394 -20.23 -8.46 -14.35
N LEU A 395 -19.26 -8.47 -15.27
CA LEU A 395 -18.10 -9.36 -15.20
C LEU A 395 -17.15 -9.01 -14.04
N ILE A 396 -16.79 -7.73 -13.88
CA ILE A 396 -15.90 -7.28 -12.80
C ILE A 396 -16.55 -7.51 -11.43
N PRO A 397 -17.81 -7.10 -11.16
CA PRO A 397 -18.46 -7.37 -9.88
C PRO A 397 -18.56 -8.87 -9.57
N ALA A 398 -18.93 -9.70 -10.56
CA ALA A 398 -18.96 -11.15 -10.39
C ALA A 398 -17.58 -11.72 -10.05
N MET A 399 -16.53 -11.27 -10.73
CA MET A 399 -15.16 -11.69 -10.44
C MET A 399 -14.71 -11.26 -9.03
N ILE A 400 -15.04 -10.03 -8.62
CA ILE A 400 -14.71 -9.50 -7.29
C ILE A 400 -15.47 -10.24 -6.20
N TYR A 401 -16.72 -10.62 -6.44
CA TYR A 401 -17.52 -11.38 -5.49
C TYR A 401 -16.82 -12.69 -5.06
N PHE A 402 -16.26 -13.43 -6.02
CA PHE A 402 -15.61 -14.71 -5.75
C PHE A 402 -14.13 -14.60 -5.38
N TRP A 403 -13.37 -13.71 -6.02
CA TRP A 403 -11.90 -13.69 -5.91
C TRP A 403 -11.30 -12.39 -5.38
N GLY A 404 -12.15 -11.42 -5.03
CA GLY A 404 -11.78 -10.09 -4.54
C GLY A 404 -11.29 -9.15 -5.64
N LYS A 405 -11.15 -7.86 -5.29
CA LYS A 405 -10.63 -6.78 -6.16
C LYS A 405 -9.33 -7.12 -6.88
N GLY A 406 -8.48 -7.90 -6.21
CA GLY A 406 -7.19 -8.32 -6.74
C GLY A 406 -7.26 -9.19 -7.99
N ALA A 407 -8.37 -9.86 -8.26
CA ALA A 407 -8.55 -10.65 -9.49
C ALA A 407 -8.43 -9.78 -10.75
N TYR A 408 -8.85 -8.52 -10.70
CA TYR A 408 -8.62 -7.57 -11.78
C TYR A 408 -7.34 -6.75 -11.56
N CYS A 409 -7.23 -6.02 -10.44
CA CYS A 409 -6.12 -5.08 -10.19
C CYS A 409 -4.74 -5.74 -9.98
N GLY A 410 -4.72 -7.04 -9.69
CA GLY A 410 -3.50 -7.82 -9.43
C GLY A 410 -3.17 -8.84 -10.50
N TRP A 411 -4.12 -9.24 -11.36
CA TRP A 411 -3.90 -10.30 -12.36
C TRP A 411 -4.21 -9.90 -13.80
N ILE A 412 -4.98 -8.83 -14.03
CA ILE A 412 -5.44 -8.44 -15.38
C ILE A 412 -4.99 -7.03 -15.75
N CYS A 413 -5.15 -6.07 -14.84
CA CYS A 413 -4.94 -4.65 -15.13
C CYS A 413 -3.49 -4.34 -15.54
N SER A 414 -3.32 -3.63 -16.66
CA SER A 414 -2.02 -3.13 -17.15
C SER A 414 -1.27 -2.28 -16.12
N CYS A 415 -1.96 -1.32 -15.48
CA CYS A 415 -1.36 -0.52 -14.41
C CYS A 415 -0.90 -1.40 -13.24
N GLY A 416 -1.66 -2.45 -12.93
CA GLY A 416 -1.30 -3.47 -11.95
C GLY A 416 -0.06 -4.26 -12.37
N ALA A 417 0.11 -4.55 -13.66
CA ALA A 417 1.28 -5.23 -14.21
C ALA A 417 2.55 -4.44 -13.95
N LEU A 418 2.58 -3.15 -14.30
CA LEU A 418 3.73 -2.29 -14.04
C LEU A 418 3.98 -2.09 -12.53
N ALA A 419 2.91 -1.93 -11.76
CA ALA A 419 2.98 -1.79 -10.30
C ALA A 419 3.59 -3.01 -9.60
N GLU A 420 3.18 -4.22 -10.00
CA GLU A 420 3.68 -5.45 -9.41
C GLU A 420 5.07 -5.81 -9.88
N THR A 421 5.45 -5.44 -11.10
CA THR A 421 6.75 -5.76 -11.68
C THR A 421 7.80 -4.71 -11.36
N LEU A 422 7.82 -3.58 -12.08
CA LEU A 422 8.75 -2.48 -11.87
C LEU A 422 8.62 -1.89 -10.46
N GLY A 423 7.39 -1.76 -9.96
CA GLY A 423 7.11 -1.23 -8.62
C GLY A 423 7.45 -2.16 -7.45
N ASP A 424 7.81 -3.43 -7.71
CA ASP A 424 8.10 -4.45 -6.68
C ASP A 424 9.20 -4.03 -5.71
N THR A 425 10.23 -3.34 -6.20
CA THR A 425 11.39 -2.91 -5.39
C THR A 425 11.08 -1.72 -4.51
N HIS A 426 9.93 -1.08 -4.71
CA HIS A 426 9.60 0.18 -4.06
C HIS A 426 8.45 0.07 -3.07
N ARG A 427 7.98 -1.16 -2.73
CA ARG A 427 6.79 -1.37 -1.87
C ARG A 427 6.84 -0.61 -0.54
N THR A 428 8.00 -0.61 0.10
CA THR A 428 8.23 0.00 1.42
C THR A 428 8.14 1.53 1.41
N LYS A 429 8.12 2.16 0.24
CA LYS A 429 8.00 3.62 0.10
C LYS A 429 6.55 4.11 0.17
N MET A 430 5.56 3.21 0.24
CA MET A 430 4.16 3.61 0.31
C MET A 430 3.93 4.42 1.60
N PRO A 431 3.43 5.66 1.52
CA PRO A 431 3.17 6.44 2.72
C PRO A 431 1.98 5.86 3.51
N HIS A 432 2.13 5.78 4.83
CA HIS A 432 1.12 5.28 5.76
C HIS A 432 0.62 6.40 6.68
N GLY A 433 -0.56 6.23 7.26
CA GLY A 433 -1.10 7.09 8.32
C GLY A 433 -2.32 7.93 7.93
N PRO A 434 -2.92 8.64 8.90
CA PRO A 434 -4.25 9.25 8.74
C PRO A 434 -4.35 10.27 7.60
N LYS A 435 -3.31 11.10 7.40
CA LYS A 435 -3.26 12.10 6.33
C LYS A 435 -3.34 11.44 4.95
N TRP A 436 -2.61 10.35 4.75
CA TRP A 436 -2.58 9.62 3.49
C TRP A 436 -3.86 8.80 3.30
N ASN A 437 -4.44 8.26 4.37
CA ASN A 437 -5.73 7.58 4.30
C ASN A 437 -6.85 8.55 3.86
N ARG A 438 -6.81 9.83 4.25
CA ARG A 438 -7.75 10.85 3.72
C ARG A 438 -7.58 11.06 2.20
N LEU A 439 -6.35 10.97 1.68
CA LEU A 439 -6.09 11.11 0.25
C LEU A 439 -6.67 9.95 -0.58
N ASN A 440 -6.96 8.79 0.03
CA ASN A 440 -7.65 7.68 -0.65
C ASN A 440 -9.01 8.10 -1.23
N MET A 441 -9.62 9.18 -0.72
CA MET A 441 -10.87 9.74 -1.26
C MET A 441 -10.72 10.45 -2.61
N ALA A 442 -9.49 10.79 -3.04
CA ALA A 442 -9.28 11.47 -4.33
C ALA A 442 -9.82 10.63 -5.50
N GLY A 443 -9.67 9.31 -5.47
CA GLY A 443 -10.20 8.41 -6.48
C GLY A 443 -11.74 8.45 -6.56
N GLN A 444 -12.44 8.65 -5.44
CA GLN A 444 -13.89 8.80 -5.42
C GLN A 444 -14.33 10.12 -6.06
N VAL A 445 -13.57 11.20 -5.87
CA VAL A 445 -13.84 12.49 -6.53
C VAL A 445 -13.66 12.37 -8.05
N ILE A 446 -12.60 11.69 -8.51
CA ILE A 446 -12.36 11.46 -9.94
C ILE A 446 -13.46 10.59 -10.54
N LEU A 447 -13.90 9.56 -9.81
CA LEU A 447 -15.02 8.70 -10.22
C LEU A 447 -16.33 9.50 -10.36
N PHE A 448 -16.64 10.35 -9.38
CA PHE A 448 -17.81 11.23 -9.44
C PHE A 448 -17.79 12.10 -10.70
N PHE A 449 -16.65 12.72 -11.00
CA PHE A 449 -16.51 13.53 -12.21
C PHE A 449 -16.62 12.68 -13.48
N GLY A 450 -16.12 11.44 -13.48
CA GLY A 450 -16.30 10.49 -14.58
C GLY A 450 -17.79 10.16 -14.85
N PHE A 451 -18.59 9.95 -13.80
CA PHE A 451 -20.04 9.76 -13.92
C PHE A 451 -20.76 11.04 -14.36
N PHE A 452 -20.35 12.21 -13.86
CA PHE A 452 -20.89 13.49 -14.27
C PHE A 452 -20.69 13.74 -15.77
N LEU A 453 -19.47 13.50 -16.28
CA LEU A 453 -19.18 13.58 -17.71
C LEU A 453 -19.95 12.55 -18.53
N LEU A 454 -20.13 11.34 -18.01
CA LEU A 454 -20.97 10.32 -18.65
C LEU A 454 -22.42 10.79 -18.79
N LEU A 455 -23.00 11.38 -17.73
CA LEU A 455 -24.35 11.93 -17.77
C LEU A 455 -24.47 13.05 -18.80
N LEU A 456 -23.55 14.03 -18.77
CA LEU A 456 -23.50 15.10 -19.77
C LEU A 456 -23.38 14.54 -21.19
N ARG A 457 -22.59 13.47 -21.36
CA ARG A 457 -22.41 12.85 -22.67
C ARG A 457 -23.68 12.20 -23.18
N ILE A 458 -24.37 11.45 -22.32
CA ILE A 458 -25.66 10.81 -22.65
C ILE A 458 -26.69 11.87 -23.04
N LEU A 459 -26.81 12.95 -22.27
CA LEU A 459 -27.75 14.04 -22.59
C LEU A 459 -27.40 14.75 -23.91
N ALA A 460 -26.11 14.87 -24.23
CA ALA A 460 -25.67 15.39 -25.52
C ALA A 460 -26.06 14.48 -26.69
N TRP A 461 -25.96 13.16 -26.55
CA TRP A 461 -26.45 12.20 -27.57
C TRP A 461 -27.97 12.23 -27.74
N LEU A 462 -28.71 12.52 -26.67
CA LEU A 462 -30.17 12.70 -26.70
C LEU A 462 -30.61 14.04 -27.34
N GLY A 463 -29.66 14.88 -27.78
CA GLY A 463 -29.95 16.10 -28.51
C GLY A 463 -30.28 17.32 -27.64
N VAL A 464 -29.96 17.30 -26.34
CA VAL A 464 -30.17 18.46 -25.46
C VAL A 464 -29.24 19.61 -25.89
N PRO A 465 -29.77 20.78 -26.28
CA PRO A 465 -28.96 21.88 -26.82
C PRO A 465 -27.90 22.39 -25.84
N GLY A 466 -26.72 22.78 -26.36
CA GLY A 466 -25.62 23.36 -25.58
C GLY A 466 -24.78 22.37 -24.77
N LEU A 467 -25.32 21.19 -24.41
CA LEU A 467 -24.59 20.20 -23.60
C LEU A 467 -23.43 19.54 -24.36
N GLY A 468 -23.52 19.40 -25.69
CA GLY A 468 -22.42 18.89 -26.50
C GLY A 468 -21.17 19.77 -26.44
N GLY A 469 -21.35 21.10 -26.49
CA GLY A 469 -20.26 22.07 -26.37
C GLY A 469 -19.67 22.11 -24.96
N ILE A 470 -20.51 22.08 -23.93
CA ILE A 470 -20.08 22.00 -22.52
C ILE A 470 -19.29 20.72 -22.28
N PHE A 471 -19.80 19.58 -22.75
CA PHE A 471 -19.10 18.30 -22.68
C PHE A 471 -17.75 18.38 -23.38
N TYR A 472 -17.68 18.89 -24.61
CA TYR A 472 -16.42 19.00 -25.34
C TYR A 472 -15.41 19.85 -24.57
N HIS A 473 -15.84 20.98 -24.02
CA HIS A 473 -14.94 21.89 -23.31
C HIS A 473 -14.44 21.31 -21.99
N LEU A 474 -15.30 20.62 -21.23
CA LEU A 474 -14.94 19.95 -19.98
C LEU A 474 -14.13 18.67 -20.23
N ASN A 475 -14.50 17.87 -21.23
CA ASN A 475 -13.83 16.62 -21.54
C ASN A 475 -12.46 16.87 -22.20
N ASP A 476 -12.39 17.57 -23.32
CA ASP A 476 -11.15 17.65 -24.11
C ASP A 476 -10.12 18.60 -23.49
N LYS A 477 -10.55 19.74 -22.90
CA LYS A 477 -9.61 20.72 -22.32
C LYS A 477 -9.28 20.48 -20.85
N VAL A 478 -10.22 19.97 -20.05
CA VAL A 478 -10.03 19.82 -18.60
C VAL A 478 -9.79 18.37 -18.23
N TYR A 479 -10.69 17.47 -18.59
CA TYR A 479 -10.63 16.07 -18.15
C TYR A 479 -9.52 15.30 -18.84
N LYS A 480 -9.42 15.31 -20.16
CA LYS A 480 -8.39 14.63 -20.93
C LYS A 480 -7.00 15.17 -20.58
N PHE A 481 -6.85 16.49 -20.52
CA PHE A 481 -5.61 17.11 -20.05
C PHE A 481 -5.26 16.65 -18.63
N THR A 482 -6.20 16.71 -17.68
CA THR A 482 -5.91 16.30 -16.29
C THR A 482 -5.68 14.79 -16.18
N VAL A 483 -6.52 13.98 -16.80
CA VAL A 483 -6.51 12.52 -16.66
C VAL A 483 -5.38 11.87 -17.47
N ASP A 484 -5.15 12.30 -18.70
CA ASP A 484 -4.14 11.64 -19.53
C ASP A 484 -2.72 12.11 -19.16
N ILE A 485 -2.54 13.41 -18.84
CA ILE A 485 -1.23 13.96 -18.44
C ILE A 485 -0.94 13.61 -16.98
N PHE A 486 -1.78 14.07 -16.04
CA PHE A 486 -1.48 13.85 -14.63
C PHE A 486 -1.73 12.40 -14.23
N LEU A 487 -2.84 11.77 -14.63
CA LEU A 487 -3.25 10.50 -14.04
C LEU A 487 -2.70 9.24 -14.75
N ALA A 488 -2.74 9.16 -16.09
CA ALA A 488 -2.32 7.96 -16.84
C ALA A 488 -0.79 7.90 -17.11
N GLY A 489 -0.12 9.05 -17.29
CA GLY A 489 1.31 9.13 -17.57
C GLY A 489 2.18 9.48 -16.35
N ILE A 490 1.96 10.64 -15.74
CA ILE A 490 2.88 11.27 -14.77
C ILE A 490 2.71 10.73 -13.35
N ILE A 491 1.50 10.66 -12.80
CA ILE A 491 1.26 10.17 -11.43
C ILE A 491 1.38 8.64 -11.40
N GLY A 492 0.96 7.99 -12.49
CA GLY A 492 1.14 6.57 -12.78
C GLY A 492 2.59 6.13 -12.69
N VAL A 493 3.41 6.43 -13.70
CA VAL A 493 4.80 5.93 -13.77
C VAL A 493 5.77 6.85 -13.01
N GLY A 494 5.50 8.16 -13.04
CA GLY A 494 6.34 9.21 -12.46
C GLY A 494 6.60 9.05 -10.96
N LEU A 495 5.59 8.61 -10.20
CA LEU A 495 5.68 8.58 -8.74
C LEU A 495 6.09 7.21 -8.17
N TYR A 496 6.17 6.14 -8.96
CA TYR A 496 6.48 4.79 -8.46
C TYR A 496 7.80 4.70 -7.72
N PHE A 497 8.82 5.40 -8.23
CA PHE A 497 10.15 5.42 -7.63
C PHE A 497 10.18 6.14 -6.28
N TRP A 498 9.19 6.99 -5.98
CA TRP A 498 9.15 7.81 -4.77
C TRP A 498 8.08 7.38 -3.76
N PHE A 499 6.89 6.97 -4.21
CA PHE A 499 5.71 6.68 -3.36
C PHE A 499 5.17 5.25 -3.50
N SER A 500 5.99 4.31 -4.00
CA SER A 500 5.67 2.90 -4.29
C SER A 500 4.89 2.67 -5.58
N GLY A 501 4.99 1.45 -6.10
CA GLY A 501 4.38 0.99 -7.35
C GLY A 501 2.85 1.09 -7.44
N ARG A 502 2.12 1.37 -6.37
CA ARG A 502 0.64 1.45 -6.40
C ARG A 502 0.06 2.78 -5.96
N VAL A 503 0.87 3.85 -5.94
CA VAL A 503 0.40 5.22 -5.64
C VAL A 503 -0.80 5.62 -6.51
N TRP A 504 -0.75 5.32 -7.82
CA TRP A 504 -1.85 5.49 -8.76
C TRP A 504 -3.11 4.70 -8.37
N CYS A 505 -2.94 3.39 -8.18
CA CYS A 505 -4.05 2.48 -7.91
C CYS A 505 -4.75 2.78 -6.57
N ARG A 506 -3.99 3.28 -5.59
CA ARG A 506 -4.50 3.62 -4.26
C ARG A 506 -5.25 4.95 -4.27
N PHE A 507 -4.65 6.00 -4.82
CA PHE A 507 -5.18 7.36 -4.63
C PHE A 507 -6.05 7.86 -5.78
N PHE A 508 -5.80 7.44 -7.02
CA PHE A 508 -6.32 8.18 -8.18
C PHE A 508 -7.03 7.32 -9.23
N CYS A 509 -6.89 5.99 -9.19
CA CYS A 509 -7.55 5.12 -10.16
C CYS A 509 -9.09 5.11 -9.97
N PRO A 510 -9.87 5.62 -10.93
CA PRO A 510 -11.33 5.71 -10.78
C PRO A 510 -11.99 4.33 -10.81
N LEU A 511 -11.42 3.38 -11.56
CA LEU A 511 -11.89 2.00 -11.57
C LEU A 511 -11.64 1.31 -10.22
N ALA A 512 -10.52 1.58 -9.55
CA ALA A 512 -10.27 1.06 -8.21
C ALA A 512 -11.25 1.64 -7.19
N ALA A 513 -11.56 2.94 -7.30
CA ALA A 513 -12.57 3.60 -6.47
C ALA A 513 -13.97 3.00 -6.65
N LEU A 514 -14.36 2.68 -7.89
CA LEU A 514 -15.62 1.98 -8.18
C LEU A 514 -15.62 0.57 -7.57
N MET A 515 -14.50 -0.15 -7.68
CA MET A 515 -14.35 -1.49 -7.10
C MET A 515 -14.39 -1.50 -5.56
N HIS A 516 -14.14 -0.38 -4.87
CA HIS A 516 -14.32 -0.32 -3.40
C HIS A 516 -15.77 -0.59 -3.00
N ILE A 517 -16.74 -0.24 -3.87
CA ILE A 517 -18.16 -0.53 -3.65
C ILE A 517 -18.41 -2.03 -3.77
N TYR A 518 -17.91 -2.66 -4.84
CA TYR A 518 -18.09 -4.10 -5.08
C TYR A 518 -17.40 -4.97 -4.03
N THR A 519 -16.23 -4.54 -3.54
CA THR A 519 -15.40 -5.34 -2.62
C THR A 519 -16.05 -5.53 -1.26
N ARG A 520 -16.98 -4.66 -0.85
CA ARG A 520 -17.77 -4.84 0.38
C ARG A 520 -18.57 -6.15 0.39
N PHE A 521 -18.88 -6.67 -0.80
CA PHE A 521 -19.62 -7.92 -0.99
C PHE A 521 -18.72 -9.10 -1.37
N SER A 522 -17.40 -8.90 -1.47
CA SER A 522 -16.45 -9.97 -1.79
C SER A 522 -16.44 -11.03 -0.68
N ARG A 523 -16.41 -12.31 -1.04
CA ARG A 523 -16.15 -13.42 -0.11
C ARG A 523 -14.67 -13.63 0.16
N PHE A 524 -13.79 -13.12 -0.70
CA PHE A 524 -12.34 -13.33 -0.56
C PHE A 524 -11.75 -12.45 0.56
N ARG A 525 -10.91 -13.04 1.42
CA ARG A 525 -10.21 -12.36 2.53
C ARG A 525 -8.77 -12.87 2.67
N ILE A 526 -7.94 -12.07 3.34
CA ILE A 526 -6.69 -12.57 3.94
C ILE A 526 -7.04 -13.01 5.36
N LEU A 527 -6.77 -14.27 5.66
CA LEU A 527 -7.01 -14.90 6.96
C LEU A 527 -5.69 -14.98 7.73
N SER A 528 -5.79 -15.15 9.05
CA SER A 528 -4.66 -15.14 9.96
C SER A 528 -4.76 -16.21 11.03
N GLU A 529 -3.69 -16.97 11.23
CA GLU A 529 -3.51 -17.82 12.41
C GLU A 529 -3.00 -16.98 13.58
N LYS A 530 -3.92 -16.47 14.40
CA LYS A 530 -3.63 -15.52 15.49
C LYS A 530 -2.45 -15.94 16.38
N LYS A 531 -2.40 -17.23 16.77
CA LYS A 531 -1.37 -17.81 17.64
C LYS A 531 0.06 -17.70 17.10
N LYS A 532 0.24 -17.52 15.78
CA LYS A 532 1.57 -17.35 15.17
C LYS A 532 2.02 -15.88 15.08
N CYS A 533 1.16 -14.92 15.48
CA CYS A 533 1.38 -13.49 15.23
C CYS A 533 2.20 -12.83 16.33
N ILE A 534 3.45 -12.47 16.00
CA ILE A 534 4.39 -11.77 16.89
C ILE A 534 4.36 -10.23 16.77
N SER A 535 3.31 -9.65 16.17
CA SER A 535 3.12 -8.20 15.99
C SER A 535 4.35 -7.44 15.42
N CYS A 536 5.13 -8.07 14.54
CA CYS A 536 6.39 -7.52 14.02
C CYS A 536 6.26 -6.38 12.99
N ASN A 537 5.04 -6.10 12.53
CA ASN A 537 4.68 -5.04 11.56
C ASN A 537 5.25 -5.19 10.13
N VAL A 538 5.89 -6.32 9.79
CA VAL A 538 6.44 -6.56 8.44
C VAL A 538 5.35 -6.60 7.37
N CYS A 539 4.19 -7.19 7.66
CA CYS A 539 3.07 -7.27 6.72
C CYS A 539 2.49 -5.90 6.34
N THR A 540 2.41 -4.97 7.30
CA THR A 540 1.96 -3.60 7.07
C THR A 540 3.00 -2.81 6.30
N SER A 541 4.30 -2.92 6.64
CA SER A 541 5.36 -2.13 5.98
C SER A 541 5.53 -2.44 4.48
N VAL A 542 5.18 -3.66 4.05
CA VAL A 542 5.22 -4.07 2.63
C VAL A 542 3.88 -3.85 1.91
N CYS A 543 2.85 -3.33 2.58
CA CYS A 543 1.53 -3.14 2.02
C CYS A 543 1.49 -1.96 1.05
N HIS A 544 1.38 -2.26 -0.24
CA HIS A 544 1.23 -1.26 -1.30
C HIS A 544 -0.06 -0.45 -1.26
N GLN A 545 -1.02 -0.80 -0.41
CA GLN A 545 -2.27 -0.05 -0.25
C GLN A 545 -2.28 0.74 1.07
N GLY A 546 -1.22 0.65 1.88
CA GLY A 546 -1.17 1.36 3.16
C GLY A 546 -2.09 0.80 4.25
N ILE A 547 -2.60 -0.41 4.05
CA ILE A 547 -3.49 -1.12 4.99
C ILE A 547 -2.66 -1.58 6.19
N ASP A 548 -3.19 -1.38 7.39
CA ASP A 548 -2.60 -1.91 8.62
C ASP A 548 -2.89 -3.41 8.81
N VAL A 549 -2.26 -4.23 7.98
CA VAL A 549 -2.47 -5.69 7.95
C VAL A 549 -2.18 -6.34 9.30
N MET A 550 -1.18 -5.84 10.03
CA MET A 550 -0.79 -6.38 11.34
C MET A 550 -1.93 -6.28 12.36
N ASN A 551 -2.69 -5.18 12.34
CA ASN A 551 -3.83 -4.96 13.24
C ASN A 551 -5.03 -5.88 12.95
N PHE A 552 -5.16 -6.44 11.74
CA PHE A 552 -6.13 -7.50 11.48
C PHE A 552 -5.58 -8.86 11.97
N ALA A 553 -4.30 -9.11 11.69
CA ALA A 553 -3.64 -10.38 12.00
C ALA A 553 -3.51 -10.64 13.51
N ASN A 554 -3.18 -9.63 14.32
CA ASN A 554 -3.06 -9.76 15.77
C ASN A 554 -4.43 -9.95 16.46
N LYS A 555 -5.50 -9.43 15.86
CA LYS A 555 -6.89 -9.62 16.30
C LYS A 555 -7.47 -10.96 15.87
N GLY A 556 -6.86 -11.63 14.88
CA GLY A 556 -7.39 -12.87 14.31
C GLY A 556 -8.63 -12.65 13.44
N VAL A 557 -8.90 -11.42 13.01
CA VAL A 557 -10.07 -11.10 12.19
C VAL A 557 -9.72 -11.14 10.70
N PRO A 558 -10.61 -11.64 9.83
CA PRO A 558 -10.40 -11.59 8.38
C PRO A 558 -10.14 -10.16 7.91
N MET A 559 -9.08 -9.96 7.13
CA MET A 559 -8.73 -8.63 6.63
C MET A 559 -9.78 -8.17 5.61
N ASN A 560 -10.66 -7.27 6.07
CA ASN A 560 -11.80 -6.74 5.34
C ASN A 560 -11.60 -5.26 4.96
N ASP A 561 -10.53 -5.00 4.20
CA ASP A 561 -10.23 -3.66 3.68
C ASP A 561 -10.47 -3.61 2.15
N PRO A 562 -11.38 -2.74 1.65
CA PRO A 562 -11.70 -2.62 0.23
C PRO A 562 -10.53 -2.23 -0.68
N GLU A 563 -9.46 -1.66 -0.12
CA GLU A 563 -8.30 -1.24 -0.90
C GLU A 563 -7.47 -2.46 -1.33
N CYS A 564 -7.57 -3.58 -0.62
CA CYS A 564 -6.71 -4.73 -0.87
C CYS A 564 -6.77 -5.26 -2.31
N VAL A 565 -5.60 -5.39 -2.93
CA VAL A 565 -5.43 -5.82 -4.33
C VAL A 565 -4.86 -7.23 -4.46
N ARG A 566 -4.80 -8.01 -3.37
CA ARG A 566 -4.33 -9.41 -3.37
C ARG A 566 -2.96 -9.59 -4.06
N CYS A 567 -1.98 -8.74 -3.74
CA CYS A 567 -0.63 -8.80 -4.31
C CYS A 567 0.32 -9.79 -3.62
N SER A 568 -0.17 -10.53 -2.63
CA SER A 568 0.56 -11.48 -1.76
C SER A 568 1.77 -10.94 -1.00
N ALA A 569 2.03 -9.62 -1.02
CA ALA A 569 3.22 -9.04 -0.39
C ALA A 569 3.32 -9.36 1.11
N CYS A 570 2.20 -9.15 1.82
CA CYS A 570 2.08 -9.38 3.26
C CYS A 570 2.17 -10.86 3.62
N VAL A 571 1.50 -11.72 2.85
CA VAL A 571 1.51 -13.18 3.00
C VAL A 571 2.92 -13.73 2.77
N GLN A 572 3.61 -13.28 1.72
CA GLN A 572 4.94 -13.76 1.38
C GLN A 572 6.03 -13.28 2.35
N SER A 573 5.91 -12.04 2.86
CA SER A 573 6.93 -11.43 3.72
C SER A 573 6.75 -11.75 5.21
N CYS A 574 5.67 -12.47 5.57
CA CYS A 574 5.39 -12.80 6.97
C CYS A 574 6.44 -13.82 7.48
N PRO A 575 7.24 -13.48 8.51
CA PRO A 575 8.32 -14.35 8.97
C PRO A 575 7.81 -15.61 9.71
N THR A 576 6.61 -15.57 10.25
CA THR A 576 6.00 -16.67 11.03
C THR A 576 4.86 -17.38 10.29
N GLY A 577 4.63 -17.07 9.00
CA GLY A 577 3.61 -17.77 8.21
C GLY A 577 2.15 -17.54 8.60
N VAL A 578 1.85 -16.51 9.40
CA VAL A 578 0.50 -16.20 9.94
C VAL A 578 -0.57 -16.06 8.87
N LEU A 579 -0.24 -15.40 7.76
CA LEU A 579 -1.23 -14.92 6.79
C LEU A 579 -1.39 -15.89 5.62
N TYR A 580 -2.63 -16.04 5.15
CA TYR A 580 -2.97 -16.84 3.98
C TYR A 580 -4.24 -16.34 3.29
N PHE A 581 -4.52 -16.83 2.09
CA PHE A 581 -5.69 -16.43 1.31
C PHE A 581 -6.83 -17.43 1.48
N GLY A 582 -8.05 -16.93 1.62
CA GLY A 582 -9.25 -17.76 1.73
C GLY A 582 -10.54 -17.03 1.37
N GLN A 583 -11.65 -17.76 1.46
CA GLN A 583 -13.00 -17.26 1.32
C GLN A 583 -13.74 -17.39 2.65
N VAL A 584 -14.60 -16.41 2.95
CA VAL A 584 -15.45 -16.38 4.13
C VAL A 584 -16.94 -16.33 3.77
N ASP A 585 -17.78 -16.74 4.71
CA ASP A 585 -19.24 -16.60 4.63
C ASP A 585 -19.71 -15.20 5.07
N SER A 586 -21.02 -14.98 5.14
CA SER A 586 -21.61 -13.72 5.62
C SER A 586 -21.34 -13.43 7.10
N ASN A 587 -21.00 -14.46 7.87
CA ASN A 587 -20.66 -14.38 9.29
C ASN A 587 -19.14 -14.34 9.50
N GLU A 588 -18.37 -14.12 8.43
CA GLU A 588 -16.90 -14.09 8.40
C GLU A 588 -16.21 -15.42 8.78
N ASN A 589 -16.93 -16.54 8.81
CA ASN A 589 -16.34 -17.86 9.00
C ASN A 589 -15.64 -18.34 7.74
N GLU A 590 -14.51 -19.03 7.92
CA GLU A 590 -13.76 -19.63 6.82
C GLU A 590 -14.56 -20.71 6.09
N ILE A 591 -14.73 -20.56 4.78
CA ILE A 591 -15.34 -21.57 3.90
C ILE A 591 -14.26 -22.40 3.21
N ARG A 592 -13.23 -21.72 2.67
CA ARG A 592 -12.27 -22.34 1.75
C ARG A 592 -10.94 -21.61 1.72
N VAL A 593 -9.86 -22.35 1.87
CA VAL A 593 -8.48 -21.87 1.66
C VAL A 593 -8.12 -21.86 0.17
N ASP A 594 -7.37 -20.84 -0.27
CA ASP A 594 -6.79 -20.81 -1.60
C ASP A 594 -5.66 -21.84 -1.71
N LYS A 595 -5.74 -22.72 -2.71
CA LYS A 595 -4.77 -23.80 -2.92
C LYS A 595 -3.42 -23.32 -3.46
N THR A 596 -3.30 -22.06 -3.90
CA THR A 596 -2.08 -21.56 -4.52
C THR A 596 -1.11 -21.06 -3.44
N PRO A 597 0.05 -21.71 -3.24
CA PRO A 597 0.95 -21.32 -2.17
C PRO A 597 1.53 -19.92 -2.40
N ALA A 598 1.38 -19.06 -1.38
CA ALA A 598 1.81 -17.67 -1.41
C ALA A 598 2.81 -17.30 -0.31
N SER A 599 2.95 -18.13 0.72
CA SER A 599 3.88 -17.96 1.85
C SER A 599 5.00 -19.00 1.78
N PRO A 600 6.28 -18.60 1.68
CA PRO A 600 7.41 -19.52 1.74
C PRO A 600 7.44 -20.33 3.06
N VAL A 601 7.03 -19.73 4.17
CA VAL A 601 7.02 -20.38 5.49
C VAL A 601 5.99 -21.51 5.48
N ARG A 602 4.75 -21.22 5.07
CA ARG A 602 3.69 -22.25 5.00
C ARG A 602 3.99 -23.36 3.99
N MET A 603 4.67 -23.03 2.89
CA MET A 603 5.14 -24.03 1.93
C MET A 603 6.09 -25.05 2.57
N ASN A 604 6.93 -24.60 3.51
CA ASN A 604 7.85 -25.48 4.23
C ASN A 604 7.16 -26.25 5.37
N GLU A 605 6.08 -25.69 5.94
CA GLU A 605 5.28 -26.33 7.00
C GLU A 605 4.33 -27.43 6.49
N GLY A 606 4.22 -27.64 5.17
CA GLY A 606 3.39 -28.70 4.60
C GLY A 606 2.05 -28.27 3.99
N GLY A 607 1.78 -26.95 3.92
CA GLY A 607 0.62 -26.37 3.22
C GLY A 607 -0.64 -26.23 4.07
#